data_AF-A0AAE5L5A4-F1
#
_entry.id   AF-A0AAE5L5A4-F1
#
_cell.length_a   1.000
_cell.length_b   1.000
_cell.length_c   1.000
_cell.angle_alpha   90.00
_cell.angle_beta   90.00
_cell.angle_gamma   90.00
#
_symmetry.space_group_name_H-M   'P 1'
#
loop_
_entity.id
_entity.type
_entity.pdbx_description
1 polymer ?
#
loop_
_entity_poly.entity_id
_entity_poly.type
_entity_poly.pdbx_seq_one_letter_code
_entity_poly.pdbx_strand_id
1 'polypeptide(L)' 'MHDIDTMPCQDPSVISETVDGELYLFNPKNGALKKTNDVGALIWSLYDGKCSVEDAVKAITSSWNVDPGTARDDLLSF' A
#
# COMPACT_ATOMS: atom_id res chain seq x y z
N MET A 1 -5.50 0.33 18.00
CA MET A 1 -5.91 1.68 17.58
C MET A 1 -4.78 2.15 16.69
N HIS A 2 -4.92 2.01 15.36
CA HIS A 2 -3.88 2.45 14.44
C HIS A 2 -4.04 3.96 14.24
N ASP A 3 -3.00 4.71 14.59
CA ASP A 3 -2.99 6.17 14.53
C ASP A 3 -3.18 6.64 13.08
N ILE A 4 -4.12 7.56 12.88
CA ILE A 4 -4.41 8.19 11.58
C ILE A 4 -3.22 8.97 11.03
N ASP A 5 -2.36 9.45 11.94
CA ASP A 5 -1.16 10.22 11.63
C ASP A 5 0.06 9.34 11.36
N THR A 6 -0.12 8.01 11.32
CA THR A 6 0.99 7.13 10.94
C THR A 6 1.34 7.40 9.48
N MET A 7 2.60 7.75 9.22
CA MET A 7 3.14 7.86 7.86
C MET A 7 3.77 6.51 7.50
N PRO A 8 3.03 5.58 6.88
CA PRO A 8 3.57 4.28 6.55
C PRO A 8 4.76 4.44 5.60
N CYS A 9 5.81 3.67 5.89
CA CYS A 9 7.02 3.64 5.10
C CYS A 9 7.25 2.18 4.69
N GLN A 10 7.59 1.97 3.41
CA GLN A 10 8.00 0.67 2.92
C GLN A 10 9.12 0.10 3.79
N ASP A 11 9.01 -1.18 4.16
CA ASP A 11 10.14 -1.88 4.77
C ASP A 11 11.23 -2.01 3.69
N PRO A 12 12.42 -1.39 3.88
CA PRO A 12 13.48 -1.39 2.87
C PRO A 12 14.07 -2.80 2.61
N SER A 13 13.74 -3.78 3.44
CA SER A 13 14.10 -5.18 3.20
C SER A 13 13.15 -5.91 2.24
N VAL A 14 11.97 -5.36 1.95
CA VAL A 14 11.06 -5.92 0.96
C VAL A 14 11.50 -5.49 -0.43
N ILE A 15 11.69 -6.48 -1.30
CA ILE A 15 12.02 -6.26 -2.71
C ILE A 15 10.71 -6.13 -3.47
N SER A 16 10.53 -5.01 -4.18
CA SER A 16 9.38 -4.75 -5.03
C SER A 16 9.77 -4.78 -6.51
N GLU A 17 9.09 -5.59 -7.31
CA GLU A 17 9.34 -5.71 -8.74
C GLU A 17 8.03 -5.79 -9.52
N THR A 18 7.95 -5.14 -10.68
CA THR A 18 6.77 -5.19 -11.55
C THR A 18 7.05 -6.10 -12.73
N VAL A 19 6.24 -7.14 -12.90
CA VAL A 19 6.36 -8.14 -13.96
C VAL A 19 5.00 -8.26 -14.66
N ASP A 20 4.97 -8.12 -15.98
CA ASP A 20 3.74 -8.15 -16.79
C ASP A 20 2.63 -7.19 -16.30
N GLY A 21 3.02 -6.04 -15.74
CA GLY A 21 2.10 -5.04 -15.20
C GLY A 21 1.62 -5.31 -13.77
N GLU A 22 2.06 -6.41 -13.16
CA GLU A 22 1.67 -6.79 -11.80
C GLU A 22 2.83 -6.57 -10.84
N LEU A 23 2.54 -5.98 -9.67
CA LEU A 23 3.54 -5.74 -8.64
C LEU A 23 3.68 -6.97 -7.73
N TYR A 24 4.92 -7.40 -7.56
CA TYR A 24 5.34 -8.47 -6.67
C TYR A 24 6.17 -7.89 -5.52
N LEU A 25 5.83 -8.29 -4.30
CA LEU A 25 6.52 -7.93 -3.07
C LEU A 25 7.13 -9.19 -2.46
N PHE A 26 8.46 -9.24 -2.42
CA PHE A 26 9.20 -10.36 -1.87
C PHE A 26 9.92 -9.95 -0.58
N ASN A 27 9.65 -10.68 0.51
CA ASN A 27 10.34 -10.51 1.78
C ASN A 27 11.43 -11.60 1.94
N PRO A 28 12.72 -11.27 1.79
CA PRO A 28 13.81 -12.23 1.88
C PRO A 28 14.02 -12.78 3.29
N LYS A 29 13.51 -12.11 4.35
CA LYS A 29 13.69 -12.56 5.74
C LYS A 29 12.89 -13.84 6.04
N ASN A 30 11.72 -13.99 5.42
CA ASN A 30 10.81 -15.13 5.66
C ASN A 30 10.43 -15.87 4.37
N GLY A 31 10.91 -15.43 3.20
CA GLY A 31 10.61 -16.03 1.91
C GLY A 31 9.19 -15.77 1.40
N ALA A 32 8.44 -14.85 2.03
CA ALA A 32 7.07 -14.54 1.61
C ALA A 32 7.07 -13.78 0.28
N LEU A 33 6.32 -14.27 -0.69
CA LEU A 33 6.03 -13.59 -1.94
C LEU A 33 4.55 -13.24 -1.98
N LYS A 34 4.23 -11.96 -2.14
CA LYS A 34 2.87 -11.47 -2.36
C LYS A 34 2.78 -10.83 -3.72
N LYS A 35 1.67 -11.08 -4.40
CA LYS A 35 1.26 -10.37 -5.61
C LYS A 35 0.21 -9.34 -5.21
N THR A 36 0.32 -8.12 -5.71
CA THR A 36 -0.69 -7.08 -5.51
C THR A 36 -1.53 -6.88 -6.76
N ASN A 37 -2.75 -6.39 -6.56
CA ASN A 37 -3.52 -5.77 -7.64
C ASN A 37 -3.08 -4.29 -7.80
N ASP A 38 -3.72 -3.58 -8.73
CA ASP A 38 -3.42 -2.17 -9.00
C ASP A 38 -3.62 -1.27 -7.77
N VAL A 39 -4.64 -1.55 -6.95
CA VAL A 39 -4.90 -0.81 -5.71
C VAL A 39 -3.77 -1.04 -4.70
N GLY A 40 -3.34 -2.28 -4.51
CA GLY A 40 -2.21 -2.61 -3.64
C GLY A 40 -0.89 -2.04 -4.14
N ALA A 41 -0.70 -1.93 -5.45
CA ALA A 41 0.46 -1.26 -6.04
C ALA A 41 0.46 0.25 -5.77
N LEU A 42 -0.72 0.88 -5.88
CA LEU A 42 -0.90 2.28 -5.50
C LEU A 42 -0.63 2.47 -4.00
N ILE A 43 -1.23 1.65 -3.13
CA ILE A 43 -0.98 1.67 -1.68
C ILE A 43 0.51 1.56 -1.37
N TRP A 44 1.19 0.57 -1.96
CA TRP A 44 2.63 0.39 -1.78
C TRP A 44 3.42 1.63 -2.19
N SER A 45 3.08 2.25 -3.32
CA SER A 45 3.75 3.48 -3.80
C SER A 45 3.53 4.69 -2.90
N LEU A 46 2.41 4.73 -2.16
CA LEU A 46 2.06 5.79 -1.22
C LEU A 46 2.76 5.61 0.15
N TYR A 47 3.38 4.47 0.41
CA TYR A 47 4.12 4.20 1.66
C TYR A 47 5.54 4.79 1.59
N ASP A 48 5.64 6.08 1.30
CA ASP A 48 6.91 6.80 1.15
C ASP A 48 7.41 7.43 2.46
N GLY A 49 6.69 7.23 3.57
CA GLY A 49 6.97 7.83 4.87
C GLY A 49 6.64 9.33 4.95
N LYS A 50 5.96 9.90 3.96
CA LYS A 50 5.56 11.32 3.89
C LYS A 50 4.05 11.48 3.74
N CYS A 51 3.39 10.54 3.06
CA CYS A 51 1.93 10.54 2.94
C CYS A 51 1.27 9.98 4.20
N SER A 52 0.29 10.71 4.73
CA SER A 52 -0.58 10.20 5.79
C SER A 52 -1.57 9.18 5.23
N VAL A 53 -2.15 8.36 6.12
CA VAL A 53 -3.23 7.42 5.73
C VAL A 53 -4.41 8.18 5.10
N GLU A 54 -4.76 9.36 5.61
CA GLU A 54 -5.84 10.18 5.03
C GLU A 54 -5.53 10.69 3.62
N ASP A 55 -4.28 11.08 3.36
CA ASP A 55 -3.88 11.50 2.02
C ASP A 55 -3.91 10.32 1.04
N ALA A 56 -3.49 9.14 1.51
CA ALA A 56 -3.59 7.91 0.74
C ALA A 56 -5.05 7.53 0.44
N VAL A 57 -5.95 7.61 1.42
CA VAL A 57 -7.40 7.39 1.22
C VAL A 57 -7.95 8.34 0.17
N LYS A 58 -7.60 9.64 0.23
CA LYS A 58 -8.05 10.62 -0.77
C LYS A 58 -7.50 10.29 -2.17
N ALA A 59 -6.23 9.90 -2.28
CA ALA A 59 -5.62 9.54 -3.56
C ALA A 59 -6.30 8.32 -4.19
N ILE A 60 -6.61 7.30 -3.38
CA ILE A 60 -7.30 6.08 -3.81
C ILE A 60 -8.73 6.40 -4.23
N THR A 61 -9.52 7.07 -3.39
CA THR A 61 -10.93 7.39 -3.66
C THR A 61 -11.12 8.38 -4.82
N SER A 62 -10.12 9.22 -5.11
CA SER A 62 -10.14 10.12 -6.28
C SER A 62 -9.82 9.38 -7.57
N SER A 63 -9.01 8.31 -7.49
CA SER A 63 -8.56 7.54 -8.66
C SER A 63 -9.44 6.32 -8.93
N TRP A 64 -10.12 5.81 -7.89
CA TRP A 64 -10.96 4.62 -7.88
C TRP A 64 -12.29 4.96 -7.22
N ASN A 65 -13.41 4.57 -7.84
CA ASN A 65 -14.76 4.80 -7.30
C ASN A 65 -15.07 3.84 -6.13
N VAL A 66 -14.31 3.95 -5.05
CA VAL A 66 -14.36 3.14 -3.83
C VAL A 66 -14.74 4.02 -2.65
N ASP A 67 -15.45 3.45 -1.67
CA ASP A 67 -15.81 4.16 -0.44
C ASP A 67 -14.56 4.46 0.41
N PRO A 68 -14.45 5.67 1.03
CA PRO A 68 -13.32 6.01 1.89
C PRO A 68 -13.07 5.05 3.05
N GLY A 69 -14.12 4.45 3.62
CA GLY A 69 -14.00 3.45 4.68
C GLY A 69 -13.33 2.18 4.18
N THR A 70 -13.73 1.69 3.01
CA THR A 70 -13.09 0.53 2.37
C THR A 70 -11.63 0.80 2.02
N ALA A 71 -11.32 1.95 1.42
CA ALA A 71 -9.94 2.30 1.09
C ALA A 71 -9.04 2.37 2.34
N ARG A 72 -9.59 2.85 3.45
CA ARG A 72 -8.90 2.93 4.73
C ARG A 72 -8.67 1.56 5.36
N ASP A 73 -9.65 0.68 5.34
CA ASP A 73 -9.51 -0.68 5.86
C ASP A 73 -8.51 -1.48 5.04
N ASP A 74 -8.50 -1.30 3.71
CA ASP A 74 -7.49 -1.89 2.82
C ASP A 74 -6.09 -1.38 3.14
N LEU A 75 -5.92 -0.07 3.35
CA LEU A 75 -4.66 0.53 3.80
C LEU A 75 -4.17 -0.05 5.13
N LEU A 76 -5.06 -0.16 6.13
CA LEU A 76 -4.69 -0.65 7.47
C LEU A 76 -4.46 -2.17 7.55
N SER A 77 -4.94 -2.93 6.57
CA SER A 77 -4.81 -4.39 6.52
C SER A 77 -3.68 -4.90 5.61
N PHE A 78 -3.06 -4.01 4.83
CA PHE A 78 -1.96 -4.30 3.92
C PHE A 78 -0.63 -4.56 4.64
#